data_AF-A0A2M7K7E6-F1
#
_entry.id   AF-A0A2M7K7E6-F1
#
_cell.length_a   1.000
_cell.length_b   1.000
_cell.length_c   1.000
_cell.angle_alpha   90.00
_cell.angle_beta   90.00
_cell.angle_gamma   90.00
#
_symmetry.space_group_name_H-M   'P 1'
#
loop_
_entity.id
_entity.type
_entity.pdbx_description
1 polymer ?
#
loop_
_entity_poly.entity_id
_entity_poly.type
_entity_poly.pdbx_seq_one_letter_code
_entity_poly.pdbx_strand_id
1 'polypeptide(L)'
;MNAQNINLYGSTMGNCDTVSGYCNMIFLKINPLTATESVIDTLTNINSISSGSTTFDQSNHHYIIVGGNNSGSSSLFVLDTNGTILSENLLLTHVTQKLSPFRDKIFIEYNMS
;
A
#
# COMPACT_ATOMS: atom_id res chain seq x y z
N MET A 1 17.85 -5.35 29.21
CA MET A 1 16.84 -5.37 28.12
C MET A 1 17.56 -5.01 26.84
N ASN A 2 17.61 -5.90 25.85
CA ASN A 2 18.03 -5.53 24.49
C ASN A 2 16.82 -4.98 23.76
N ALA A 3 16.94 -3.79 23.17
CA ALA A 3 15.93 -3.28 22.25
C ALA A 3 15.87 -4.21 21.02
N GLN A 4 14.66 -4.58 20.58
CA GLN A 4 14.49 -5.20 19.26
C GLN A 4 14.94 -4.20 18.18
N ASN A 5 15.61 -4.69 17.13
CA ASN A 5 15.87 -3.90 15.93
C ASN A 5 14.53 -3.61 15.25
N ILE A 6 13.96 -2.44 15.52
CA ILE A 6 12.74 -1.96 14.87
C ILE A 6 13.12 -1.43 13.49
N ASN A 7 12.60 -2.06 12.44
CA ASN A 7 12.67 -1.53 11.09
C ASN A 7 11.42 -0.69 10.83
N LEU A 8 11.60 0.56 10.43
CA LEU A 8 10.51 1.42 10.01
C LEU A 8 10.47 1.45 8.47
N TYR A 9 9.28 1.26 7.91
CA TYR A 9 9.04 1.28 6.47
C TYR A 9 8.03 2.37 6.15
N GLY A 10 8.18 2.98 4.97
CA GLY A 10 7.33 4.05 4.50
C GLY A 10 7.19 4.04 2.99
N SER A 11 6.21 4.78 2.51
CA SER A 11 6.03 5.04 1.08
C SER A 11 5.66 6.50 0.88
N THR A 12 6.20 7.10 -0.18
CA THR A 12 6.05 8.53 -0.47
C THR A 12 6.23 8.80 -1.95
N MET A 13 6.00 10.04 -2.37
CA MET A 13 6.37 10.53 -3.69
C MET A 13 7.90 10.64 -3.79
N GLY A 14 8.48 9.98 -4.77
CA GLY A 14 9.91 10.07 -5.09
C GLY A 14 10.19 11.12 -6.15
N ASN A 15 11.18 10.84 -7.00
CA ASN A 15 11.60 11.77 -8.04
C ASN A 15 10.46 12.06 -9.03
N CYS A 16 10.22 13.35 -9.24
CA CYS A 16 9.32 13.87 -10.24
C CYS A 16 10.06 14.09 -11.55
N ASP A 17 9.53 13.55 -12.64
CA ASP A 17 9.97 13.93 -13.98
C ASP A 17 9.52 15.36 -14.25
N THR A 18 10.48 16.25 -14.46
CA THR A 18 10.24 17.69 -14.68
C THR A 18 9.58 17.99 -16.03
N VAL A 19 9.56 17.03 -16.95
CA VAL A 19 8.94 17.17 -18.28
C VAL A 19 7.49 16.74 -18.24
N SER A 20 7.19 15.58 -17.66
CA SER A 20 5.83 15.04 -17.62
C SER A 20 5.02 15.48 -16.39
N GLY A 21 5.68 15.99 -15.35
CA GLY A 21 5.05 16.39 -14.09
C GLY A 21 4.62 15.22 -13.21
N TYR A 22 4.91 13.98 -13.61
CA TYR A 22 4.59 12.79 -12.84
C TYR A 22 5.73 12.45 -11.87
N CYS A 23 5.37 12.09 -10.64
CA CYS A 23 6.30 11.58 -9.64
C CYS A 23 6.05 10.10 -9.44
N ASN A 24 7.11 9.30 -9.45
CA ASN A 24 6.99 7.90 -9.10
C ASN A 24 6.75 7.77 -7.59
N MET A 25 5.93 6.80 -7.17
CA MET A 25 5.89 6.42 -5.77
C MET A 25 7.14 5.61 -5.44
N ILE A 26 7.69 5.78 -4.23
CA ILE A 26 8.84 5.02 -3.73
C ILE A 26 8.49 4.31 -2.45
N PHE A 27 9.10 3.14 -2.26
CA PHE A 27 9.11 2.41 -1.00
C PHE A 27 10.47 2.58 -0.34
N LEU A 28 10.49 2.86 0.96
CA LEU A 28 11.71 3.22 1.67
C LEU A 28 11.73 2.65 3.09
N LYS A 29 12.95 2.58 3.61
CA LYS A 29 13.23 2.31 5.02
C LYS A 29 13.61 3.60 5.72
N ILE A 30 13.17 3.77 6.97
CA ILE A 30 13.53 4.89 7.83
C ILE A 30 14.41 4.37 8.96
N ASN A 31 15.55 5.02 9.18
CA ASN A 31 16.32 4.79 10.39
C ASN A 31 15.67 5.57 11.56
N PRO A 32 15.17 4.90 12.61
CA PRO A 32 14.47 5.58 13.70
C PRO A 32 15.37 6.48 14.56
N LEU A 33 16.69 6.31 14.51
CA LEU A 33 17.65 7.07 15.32
C LEU A 33 18.09 8.37 14.63
N THR A 34 18.20 8.35 13.30
CA THR A 34 18.73 9.46 12.50
C THR A 34 17.66 10.13 11.64
N ALA A 35 16.45 9.56 11.58
CA ALA A 35 15.38 9.95 10.66
C ALA A 35 15.82 9.95 9.17
N THR A 36 16.88 9.21 8.83
CA THR A 36 17.35 9.13 7.45
C THR A 36 16.56 8.09 6.67
N GLU A 37 16.16 8.45 5.47
CA GLU A 37 15.45 7.58 4.53
C GLU A 37 16.45 6.82 3.64
N SER A 38 16.11 5.59 3.29
CA SER A 38 16.84 4.78 2.32
C SER A 38 15.83 4.16 1.37
N VAL A 39 15.87 4.57 0.11
CA VAL A 39 14.98 4.04 -0.93
C VAL A 39 15.27 2.56 -1.11
N ILE A 40 14.22 1.74 -1.01
CA ILE A 40 14.24 0.31 -1.27
C ILE A 40 13.92 0.09 -2.75
N ASP A 41 12.81 0.66 -3.23
CA ASP A 41 12.37 0.47 -4.61
C ASP A 41 11.49 1.63 -5.12
N THR A 42 11.34 1.72 -6.43
CA THR A 42 10.40 2.59 -7.14
C THR A 42 9.16 1.79 -7.55
N LEU A 43 7.99 2.21 -7.09
CA LEU A 43 6.73 1.49 -7.25
C LEU A 43 6.06 1.81 -8.60
N THR A 44 6.59 1.25 -9.68
CA THR A 44 6.14 1.54 -11.07
C THR A 44 4.71 1.10 -11.39
N ASN A 45 4.12 0.23 -10.56
CA ASN A 45 2.74 -0.26 -10.72
C ASN A 45 1.74 0.48 -9.82
N ILE A 46 2.21 1.40 -8.96
CA ILE A 46 1.40 2.15 -8.01
C ILE A 46 1.59 3.63 -8.30
N ASN A 47 0.58 4.28 -8.88
CA ASN A 47 0.66 5.68 -9.31
C ASN A 47 0.34 6.68 -8.19
N SER A 48 -0.32 6.22 -7.13
CA SER A 48 -0.78 7.05 -6.03
C SER A 48 -1.00 6.19 -4.80
N ILE A 49 -0.81 6.78 -3.62
CA ILE A 49 -1.06 6.13 -2.34
C ILE A 49 -2.18 6.91 -1.66
N SER A 50 -3.24 6.21 -1.25
CA SER A 50 -4.32 6.83 -0.49
C SER A 50 -3.82 7.24 0.89
N SER A 51 -4.04 8.49 1.26
CA SER A 51 -3.55 9.05 2.52
C SER A 51 -4.05 8.23 3.71
N GLY A 52 -3.13 7.83 4.59
CA GLY A 52 -3.44 7.02 5.77
C GLY A 52 -3.80 5.56 5.50
N SER A 53 -3.75 5.10 4.24
CA SER A 53 -4.14 3.74 3.86
C SER A 53 -2.95 2.79 3.70
N THR A 54 -1.99 2.89 4.61
CA THR A 54 -0.84 1.98 4.67
C THR A 54 -0.76 1.30 6.02
N THR A 55 -0.27 0.06 6.05
CA THR A 55 -0.01 -0.68 7.28
C THR A 55 1.12 -1.70 7.08
N PHE A 56 1.66 -2.22 8.17
CA PHE A 56 2.73 -3.21 8.15
C PHE A 56 2.34 -4.44 8.97
N ASP A 57 2.39 -5.61 8.34
CA ASP A 57 2.27 -6.90 9.00
C ASP A 57 3.67 -7.41 9.37
N GLN A 58 3.98 -7.31 10.65
CA GLN A 58 5.26 -7.75 11.21
C GLN A 58 5.49 -9.26 11.14
N SER A 59 4.43 -10.07 11.09
CA SER A 59 4.53 -11.52 11.15
C SER A 59 4.95 -12.12 9.81
N ASN A 60 4.47 -11.53 8.70
CA ASN A 60 4.79 -11.95 7.35
C ASN A 60 5.77 -11.01 6.63
N HIS A 61 6.19 -9.91 7.28
CA HIS A 61 7.03 -8.87 6.69
C HIS A 61 6.39 -8.24 5.44
N HIS A 62 5.10 -7.95 5.53
CA HIS A 62 4.35 -7.35 4.43
C HIS A 62 4.03 -5.88 4.68
N TYR A 63 4.29 -5.04 3.68
CA TYR A 63 3.82 -3.66 3.63
C TYR A 63 2.57 -3.59 2.75
N ILE A 64 1.46 -3.12 3.31
CA ILE A 64 0.16 -3.15 2.66
C ILE A 64 -0.25 -1.71 2.33
N ILE A 65 -0.68 -1.48 1.09
CA ILE A 65 -0.99 -0.15 0.54
C ILE A 65 -2.36 -0.21 -0.16
N VAL A 66 -3.21 0.78 0.08
CA VAL A 66 -4.30 1.10 -0.87
C VAL A 66 -3.85 2.27 -1.75
N GLY A 67 -3.88 2.06 -3.06
CA GLY A 67 -3.36 3.02 -4.03
C GLY A 67 -4.03 2.89 -5.40
N GLY A 68 -3.72 3.82 -6.30
CA GLY A 68 -4.11 3.70 -7.70
C GLY A 68 -3.12 2.82 -8.47
N ASN A 69 -3.63 1.96 -9.34
CA ASN A 69 -2.84 1.18 -10.28
C ASN A 69 -2.69 1.90 -11.63
N ASN A 70 -1.88 1.34 -12.53
CA ASN A 70 -1.62 1.92 -13.86
C ASN A 70 -2.87 2.01 -14.77
N SER A 71 -3.95 1.32 -14.42
CA SER A 71 -5.25 1.42 -15.09
C SER A 71 -6.13 2.54 -14.52
N GLY A 72 -5.64 3.31 -13.54
CA GLY A 72 -6.38 4.38 -12.87
C GLY A 72 -7.42 3.89 -11.86
N SER A 73 -7.41 2.61 -11.52
CA SER A 73 -8.33 2.03 -10.53
C SER A 73 -7.67 1.89 -9.17
N SER A 74 -8.45 1.93 -8.10
CA SER A 74 -7.93 1.65 -6.75
C SER A 74 -7.71 0.15 -6.56
N SER A 75 -6.55 -0.21 -6.03
CA SER A 75 -6.18 -1.58 -5.68
C SER A 75 -5.56 -1.64 -4.28
N LEU A 76 -5.68 -2.79 -3.64
CA LEU A 76 -4.91 -3.18 -2.46
C LEU A 76 -3.64 -3.91 -2.92
N PHE A 77 -2.48 -3.35 -2.60
CA PHE A 77 -1.18 -3.92 -2.89
C PHE A 77 -0.56 -4.50 -1.62
N VAL A 78 0.09 -5.65 -1.77
CA VAL A 78 0.92 -6.26 -0.72
C VAL A 78 2.34 -6.33 -1.25
N LEU A 79 3.28 -5.73 -0.55
CA LEU A 79 4.70 -5.71 -0.88
C LEU A 79 5.48 -6.49 0.17
N ASP A 80 6.56 -7.16 -0.24
CA ASP A 80 7.57 -7.63 0.69
C ASP A 80 8.49 -6.47 1.14
N THR A 81 9.38 -6.72 2.10
CA THR A 81 10.33 -5.70 2.59
C THR A 81 11.42 -5.31 1.59
N ASN A 82 11.48 -5.95 0.42
CA ASN A 82 12.38 -5.59 -0.68
C ASN A 82 11.68 -4.74 -1.74
N GLY A 83 10.39 -4.41 -1.56
CA GLY A 83 9.60 -3.64 -2.51
C GLY A 83 8.92 -4.48 -3.59
N THR A 84 9.07 -5.80 -3.57
CA THR A 84 8.43 -6.69 -4.54
C THR A 84 6.94 -6.77 -4.27
N ILE A 85 6.11 -6.48 -5.28
CA ILE A 85 4.66 -6.68 -5.19
C ILE A 85 4.35 -8.18 -5.17
N LEU A 86 3.79 -8.65 -4.07
CA LEU A 86 3.34 -10.02 -3.85
C LEU A 86 1.90 -10.24 -4.33
N SER A 87 1.07 -9.20 -4.24
CA SER A 87 -0.34 -9.27 -4.65
C SER A 87 -0.89 -7.88 -4.99
N GLU A 88 -1.81 -7.83 -5.95
CA GLU A 88 -2.66 -6.69 -6.26
C GLU A 88 -4.12 -7.17 -6.32
N ASN A 89 -5.01 -6.52 -5.58
CA ASN A 89 -6.45 -6.82 -5.60
C ASN A 89 -7.24 -5.55 -5.92
N LEU A 90 -7.95 -5.56 -7.04
CA LEU A 90 -8.79 -4.46 -7.48
C LEU A 90 -9.92 -4.18 -6.47
N LEU A 91 -10.05 -2.93 -6.03
CA LEU A 91 -11.14 -2.46 -5.19
C LEU A 91 -12.27 -1.94 -6.07
N LEU A 92 -13.30 -2.77 -6.25
CA LEU A 92 -14.48 -2.39 -7.04
C LEU A 92 -15.30 -1.33 -6.29
N THR A 93 -15.51 -0.17 -6.92
CA THR A 93 -16.25 0.97 -6.34
C THR A 93 -17.78 0.81 -6.43
N HIS A 94 -18.29 -0.37 -6.78
CA HIS A 94 -19.73 -0.66 -6.81
C HIS A 94 -20.04 -1.94 -6.04
N VAL A 95 -20.23 -1.81 -4.73
CA VAL A 95 -20.99 -2.80 -3.97
C VAL A 95 -22.44 -2.32 -3.98
N THR A 96 -23.30 -2.98 -4.74
CA THR A 96 -24.75 -2.90 -4.48
C THR A 96 -24.96 -3.55 -3.12
N GLN A 97 -24.96 -2.75 -2.05
CA GLN A 97 -25.27 -3.25 -0.72
C GLN A 97 -26.73 -3.70 -0.73
N LYS A 98 -26.97 -5.01 -0.80
CA LYS A 98 -28.23 -5.57 -0.32
C LYS A 98 -28.18 -5.45 1.19
N LEU A 99 -28.74 -4.37 1.73
CA LEU A 99 -28.93 -4.20 3.17
C LEU A 99 -29.60 -5.47 3.71
N SER A 100 -28.86 -6.27 4.47
CA SER A 100 -29.48 -7.29 5.31
C SER A 100 -30.26 -6.56 6.41
N PRO A 101 -31.45 -7.03 6.82
CA PRO A 101 -32.25 -6.35 7.85
C PRO A 101 -31.61 -6.40 9.26
N PHE A 102 -30.43 -6.98 9.42
CA PHE A 102 -29.73 -7.09 10.70
C PHE A 102 -28.52 -6.15 10.74
N ARG A 103 -28.59 -5.15 11.63
CA ARG A 103 -27.74 -3.95 11.64
C ARG A 103 -26.26 -4.13 12.02
N ASP A 104 -25.79 -5.32 12.35
CA ASP A 104 -24.50 -5.45 13.05
C ASP A 104 -23.42 -6.29 12.35
N LYS A 105 -23.61 -6.69 11.09
CA LYS A 105 -22.57 -7.44 10.34
C LYS A 105 -22.48 -7.00 8.89
N ILE A 106 -21.35 -6.40 8.54
CA ILE A 106 -20.93 -6.21 7.13
C ILE A 106 -20.43 -7.57 6.65
N PHE A 107 -21.17 -8.21 5.74
CA PHE A 107 -20.68 -9.34 4.96
C PHE A 107 -20.25 -8.82 3.59
N ILE A 108 -18.98 -9.06 3.21
CA ILE A 108 -18.52 -8.90 1.83
C ILE A 108 -18.64 -10.27 1.18
N GLU A 109 -19.66 -10.46 0.34
CA GLU A 109 -19.76 -11.66 -0.50
C GLU A 109 -19.00 -11.42 -1.81
N TYR A 110 -17.97 -12.24 -2.04
CA TYR A 110 -17.33 -12.34 -3.35
C TYR A 110 -18.13 -13.34 -4.20
N ASN A 111 -18.78 -12.84 -5.26
CA ASN A 111 -19.33 -13.73 -6.29
C ASN A 111 -18.18 -14.19 -7.19
N MET A 112 -17.83 -15.47 -7.11
CA MET A 112 -17.01 -16.12 -8.13
C MET A 112 -17.92 -16.69 -9.20
N SER A 113 -17.60 -16.39 -10.46
CA SER A 113 -18.25 -16.93 -11.67
C SER A 113 -18.01 -18.42 -11.83
#